data_AF-A0A485NGY1-F1
#
_entry.id   AF-A0A485NGY1-F1
#
_cell.length_a   1.000
_cell.length_b   1.000
_cell.length_c   1.000
_cell.angle_alpha   90.00
_cell.angle_beta   90.00
_cell.angle_gamma   90.00
#
_symmetry.space_group_name_H-M   'P 1'
#
loop_
_entity.id
_entity.type
_entity.pdbx_description
1 polymer ?
#
loop_
_entity_poly.entity_id
_entity_poly.type
_entity_poly.pdbx_seq_one_letter_code
_entity_poly.pdbx_strand_id
1 'polypeptide(L)'
;MSPATWRLPRPSPSRIPLSPGSSWSSGEPVWSRGGRATLPAAPPPPAHAARLSLLLALARVADLQAEVVSLREHRDRCEPAMLSLLRETLRLRACVQLQDSELKKLQQDPRRVARAPEKEALEFPSPQNQTQMQALDRRLVEVREALTQVRRKQALQDSERKDTEQEASLRLAELAGRLEQEEQSREAACSGLQKSQEEASQRADLEAAKTQAQVTKLGEEMSLRFLKREAKLCGFLQKSFLALEKRMKVSESARLKAEGGLREELDSRWRGLQELAEERVRALQGQHEVRSRGAGAGGGRQEARRLLEQCRGPDGAVVQLTKFVRQNQVSLSRILLAEQKARDVQGHLEESRAAELATCLREDLKAVQLAGELAQREVHGALELQREKSQALEVSLAELETQVKDLSDHFLALSWRLDLQGQTLSLRLSEAKREWEGSEQKSLEGLVRCQKEAEAHLREVRERVDSLPRQVGEGRAPRLPPPPPRCAAPAARLPCLCCR
;
A
#
# COMPACT_ATOMS: atom_id res chain seq x y z
N MET A 1 33.20 4.29 -14.32
CA MET A 1 32.41 5.53 -14.38
C MET A 1 31.42 5.46 -13.24
N SER A 2 31.63 6.25 -12.19
CA SER A 2 30.81 6.25 -10.96
C SER A 2 29.52 7.04 -11.16
N PRO A 3 28.38 6.65 -10.56
CA PRO A 3 27.25 7.55 -10.38
C PRO A 3 27.39 8.31 -9.06
N ALA A 4 27.27 9.63 -9.17
CA ALA A 4 27.32 10.59 -8.08
C ALA A 4 26.09 10.49 -7.17
N THR A 5 26.34 10.53 -5.87
CA THR A 5 25.36 10.69 -4.80
C THR A 5 24.95 12.16 -4.69
N TRP A 6 23.69 12.46 -4.97
CA TRP A 6 23.09 13.74 -4.62
C TRP A 6 22.70 13.73 -3.13
N ARG A 7 23.41 14.51 -2.31
CA ARG A 7 22.92 14.94 -0.98
C ARG A 7 22.45 16.39 -1.11
N LEU A 8 21.17 16.62 -0.85
CA LEU A 8 20.66 17.96 -0.53
C LEU A 8 20.56 18.11 1.00
N PRO A 9 20.73 19.34 1.53
CA PRO A 9 20.79 19.60 2.96
C PRO A 9 19.38 19.72 3.57
N ARG A 10 19.23 19.24 4.81
CA ARG A 10 18.06 19.54 5.64
C ARG A 10 18.07 21.01 6.06
N PRO A 11 16.94 21.73 6.01
CA PRO A 11 16.78 22.99 6.69
C PRO A 11 16.46 22.75 8.18
N SER A 12 17.23 23.38 9.06
CA SER A 12 16.94 23.48 10.49
C SER A 12 15.73 24.40 10.72
N PRO A 13 14.76 24.02 11.57
CA PRO A 13 13.75 24.97 12.00
C PRO A 13 14.28 25.89 13.09
N SER A 14 14.09 27.15 12.80
CA SER A 14 14.22 28.37 13.58
C SER A 14 13.75 28.26 15.03
N ARG A 15 14.53 28.90 15.88
CA ARG A 15 14.20 29.37 17.24
C ARG A 15 12.86 30.12 17.27
N ILE A 16 12.02 29.79 18.23
CA ILE A 16 10.94 30.66 18.73
C ILE A 16 11.50 31.46 19.91
N PRO A 17 11.17 32.76 20.03
CA PRO A 17 11.80 33.68 20.97
C PRO A 17 11.32 33.48 22.41
N LEU A 18 12.25 33.62 23.34
CA LEU A 18 12.01 33.73 24.78
C LEU A 18 11.41 35.11 25.11
N SER A 19 10.36 35.12 25.91
CA SER A 19 9.80 36.30 26.58
C SER A 19 10.83 36.98 27.51
N PRO A 20 10.68 38.27 27.80
CA PRO A 20 11.65 39.04 28.57
C PRO A 20 11.52 38.75 30.06
N GLY A 21 12.58 38.17 30.63
CA GLY A 21 12.79 38.06 32.08
C GLY A 21 13.25 39.40 32.64
N SER A 22 12.42 39.98 33.49
CA SER A 22 12.69 41.11 34.36
C SER A 22 13.87 40.83 35.30
N SER A 23 14.91 41.65 35.22
CA SER A 23 16.02 41.70 36.16
C SER A 23 15.63 42.47 37.43
N TRP A 24 15.64 41.78 38.56
CA TRP A 24 15.91 42.33 39.89
C TRP A 24 17.29 41.72 40.25
N SER A 25 18.34 42.42 40.67
CA SER A 25 18.46 43.44 41.70
C SER A 25 19.87 44.05 41.59
N SER A 26 20.05 45.29 42.02
CA SER A 26 21.04 45.72 43.05
C SER A 26 21.35 47.22 42.89
N GLY A 27 20.98 47.99 43.90
CA GLY A 27 21.29 49.40 44.02
C GLY A 27 21.13 49.79 45.48
N GLU A 28 22.23 49.83 46.22
CA GLU A 28 22.31 50.38 47.57
C GLU A 28 21.98 51.89 47.59
N PRO A 29 21.47 52.43 48.70
CA PRO A 29 21.08 53.84 48.78
C PRO A 29 22.27 54.74 49.14
N VAL A 30 22.53 55.72 48.26
CA VAL A 30 23.33 56.92 48.56
C VAL A 30 22.50 57.87 49.42
N TRP A 31 23.06 58.25 50.57
CA TRP A 31 22.54 59.34 51.39
C TRP A 31 22.74 60.67 50.68
N SER A 32 21.67 61.44 50.49
CA SER A 32 21.78 62.87 50.25
C SER A 32 20.66 63.63 50.94
N ARG A 33 21.12 64.46 51.86
CA ARG A 33 20.41 65.36 52.75
C ARG A 33 20.00 66.60 51.94
N GLY A 34 18.71 66.88 51.86
CA GLY A 34 18.19 68.06 51.16
C GLY A 34 16.71 68.25 51.42
N GLY A 35 16.38 68.91 52.54
CA GLY A 35 15.01 69.17 52.94
C GLY A 35 14.32 70.19 52.02
N ARG A 36 13.10 69.85 51.61
CA ARG A 36 12.01 70.81 51.42
C ARG A 36 10.73 70.13 51.87
N ALA A 37 10.27 70.52 53.06
CA ALA A 37 9.03 70.03 53.66
C ALA A 37 7.86 70.33 52.71
N THR A 38 7.36 69.30 52.03
CA THR A 38 6.01 69.29 51.49
C THR A 38 5.15 68.58 52.53
N LEU A 39 4.15 69.32 53.01
CA LEU A 39 3.13 68.86 53.95
C LEU A 39 2.67 67.44 53.59
N PRO A 40 2.54 66.51 54.55
CA PRO A 40 1.90 65.24 54.27
C PRO A 40 0.47 65.55 53.83
N ALA A 41 0.15 65.21 52.59
CA ALA A 41 -1.24 65.15 52.14
C ALA A 41 -2.01 64.32 53.18
N ALA A 42 -3.07 64.90 53.73
CA ALA A 42 -3.90 64.23 54.73
C ALA A 42 -4.22 62.81 54.25
N PRO A 43 -4.08 61.78 55.12
CA PRO A 43 -4.41 60.42 54.73
C PRO A 43 -5.85 60.43 54.20
N PRO A 44 -6.12 59.80 53.04
CA PRO A 44 -7.49 59.72 52.54
C PRO A 44 -8.36 59.09 53.63
N PRO A 45 -9.64 59.47 53.73
CA PRO A 45 -10.54 58.91 54.72
C PRO A 45 -10.46 57.38 54.68
N PRO A 46 -10.51 56.66 55.82
CA PRO A 46 -10.25 55.22 55.91
C PRO A 46 -11.09 54.37 54.92
N ALA A 47 -12.24 54.89 54.50
CA ALA A 47 -13.09 54.29 53.48
C ALA A 47 -12.45 54.22 52.06
N HIS A 48 -11.62 55.19 51.66
CA HIS A 48 -11.03 55.23 50.31
C HIS A 48 -9.86 54.26 50.14
N ALA A 49 -9.05 54.08 51.19
CA ALA A 49 -7.96 53.12 51.21
C ALA A 49 -8.46 51.66 51.19
N ALA A 50 -9.51 51.37 51.96
CA ALA A 50 -10.17 50.05 51.97
C ALA A 50 -10.82 49.71 50.61
N ARG A 51 -11.32 50.72 49.89
CA ARG A 51 -11.89 50.54 48.54
C ARG A 51 -10.84 50.15 47.50
N LEU A 52 -9.66 50.77 47.57
CA LEU A 52 -8.56 50.48 46.64
C LEU A 52 -7.95 49.09 46.89
N SER A 53 -7.81 48.68 48.15
CA SER A 53 -7.34 47.32 48.49
C SER A 53 -8.32 46.25 48.03
N LEU A 54 -9.62 46.47 48.19
CA LEU A 54 -10.67 45.55 47.71
C LEU A 54 -10.64 45.43 46.17
N LEU A 55 -10.49 46.53 45.45
CA LEU A 55 -10.40 46.52 43.98
C LEU A 55 -9.17 45.75 43.49
N LEU A 56 -8.02 45.91 44.15
CA LEU A 56 -6.80 45.15 43.83
C LEU A 56 -6.95 43.65 44.15
N ALA A 57 -7.63 43.29 45.23
CA ALA A 57 -7.93 41.90 45.58
C ALA A 57 -8.88 41.25 44.56
N LEU A 58 -9.93 41.97 44.15
CA LEU A 58 -10.88 41.51 43.12
C LEU A 58 -10.21 41.32 41.76
N ALA A 59 -9.32 42.22 41.34
CA ALA A 59 -8.57 42.08 40.10
C ALA A 59 -7.70 40.81 40.09
N ARG A 60 -6.98 40.54 41.18
CA ARG A 60 -6.15 39.32 41.31
C ARG A 60 -6.98 38.03 41.33
N VAL A 61 -8.15 38.05 41.95
CA VAL A 61 -9.09 36.91 41.90
C VAL A 61 -9.57 36.68 40.47
N ALA A 62 -9.88 37.75 39.73
CA ALA A 62 -10.29 37.64 38.32
C ALA A 62 -9.17 37.05 37.43
N ASP A 63 -7.92 37.48 37.62
CA ASP A 63 -6.77 36.93 36.88
C ASP A 63 -6.58 35.43 37.14
N LEU A 64 -6.59 35.02 38.40
CA LEU A 64 -6.49 33.61 38.79
C LEU A 64 -7.69 32.78 38.28
N GLN A 65 -8.88 33.36 38.24
CA GLN A 65 -10.07 32.71 37.72
C GLN A 65 -9.99 32.52 36.19
N ALA A 66 -9.42 33.49 35.47
CA ALA A 66 -9.12 33.35 34.05
C ALA A 66 -8.07 32.26 33.78
N GLU A 67 -7.02 32.16 34.61
CA GLU A 67 -6.04 31.07 34.53
C GLU A 67 -6.67 29.69 34.75
N VAL A 68 -7.58 29.56 35.73
CA VAL A 68 -8.30 28.29 35.97
C VAL A 68 -9.18 27.92 34.78
N VAL A 69 -9.88 28.87 34.17
CA VAL A 69 -10.68 28.62 32.96
C VAL A 69 -9.78 28.17 31.81
N SER A 70 -8.66 28.87 31.57
CA SER A 70 -7.69 28.50 30.53
C SER A 70 -7.11 27.09 30.73
N LEU A 71 -6.78 26.72 31.96
CA LEU A 71 -6.25 25.39 32.28
C LEU A 71 -7.30 24.29 32.13
N ARG A 72 -8.57 24.56 32.44
CA ARG A 72 -9.69 23.63 32.21
C ARG A 72 -9.91 23.41 30.72
N GLU A 73 -9.95 24.47 29.93
CA GLU A 73 -10.07 24.36 28.48
C GLU A 73 -8.92 23.56 27.87
N HIS A 74 -7.68 23.75 28.34
CA HIS A 74 -6.54 22.99 27.85
C HIS A 74 -6.66 21.50 28.20
N ARG A 75 -7.09 21.18 29.42
CA ARG A 75 -7.39 19.80 29.84
C ARG A 75 -8.48 19.17 28.96
N ASP A 76 -9.58 19.89 28.74
CA ASP A 76 -10.73 19.40 27.96
C ASP A 76 -10.36 19.17 26.49
N ARG A 77 -9.42 19.94 25.92
CA ARG A 77 -8.89 19.72 24.56
C ARG A 77 -7.97 18.52 24.46
N CYS A 78 -7.17 18.25 25.48
CA CYS A 78 -6.27 17.11 25.48
C CYS A 78 -7.04 15.77 25.58
N GLU A 79 -8.27 15.76 26.13
CA GLU A 79 -8.94 14.51 26.55
C GLU A 79 -9.42 13.71 25.34
N PRO A 80 -10.07 14.34 24.34
CA PRO A 80 -10.34 13.71 23.05
C PRO A 80 -9.07 13.21 22.34
N ALA A 81 -7.95 13.94 22.43
CA ALA A 81 -6.70 13.52 21.78
C ALA A 81 -6.15 12.23 22.41
N MET A 82 -6.13 12.13 23.74
CA MET A 82 -5.75 10.91 24.44
C MET A 82 -6.69 9.74 24.13
N LEU A 83 -8.00 9.98 24.11
CA LEU A 83 -8.98 8.94 23.74
C LEU A 83 -8.81 8.47 22.29
N SER A 84 -8.43 9.35 21.37
CA SER A 84 -8.12 8.98 19.98
C SER A 84 -6.91 8.06 19.91
N LEU A 85 -5.81 8.42 20.59
CA LEU A 85 -4.59 7.61 20.62
C LEU A 85 -4.80 6.26 21.32
N LEU A 86 -5.64 6.22 22.37
CA LEU A 86 -6.04 4.96 23.01
C LEU A 86 -6.86 4.06 22.07
N ARG A 87 -7.71 4.63 21.21
CA ARG A 87 -8.42 3.85 20.19
C ARG A 87 -7.47 3.34 19.12
N GLU A 88 -6.49 4.15 18.71
CA GLU A 88 -5.47 3.76 17.73
C GLU A 88 -4.54 2.67 18.25
N THR A 89 -4.07 2.77 19.49
CA THR A 89 -3.28 1.70 20.14
C THR A 89 -4.06 0.40 20.21
N LEU A 90 -5.35 0.43 20.57
CA LEU A 90 -6.21 -0.77 20.56
C LEU A 90 -6.39 -1.35 19.16
N ARG A 91 -6.60 -0.49 18.15
CA ARG A 91 -6.71 -0.92 16.74
C ARG A 91 -5.42 -1.58 16.25
N LEU A 92 -4.27 -0.94 16.49
CA LEU A 92 -2.98 -1.48 16.07
C LEU A 92 -2.62 -2.76 16.83
N ARG A 93 -2.97 -2.88 18.12
CA ARG A 93 -2.82 -4.15 18.85
C ARG A 93 -3.66 -5.26 18.23
N ALA A 94 -4.89 -4.96 17.82
CA ALA A 94 -5.71 -5.92 17.07
C ALA A 94 -5.08 -6.28 15.71
N CYS A 95 -4.49 -5.32 15.00
CA CYS A 95 -3.75 -5.56 13.76
C CYS A 95 -2.52 -6.46 13.97
N VAL A 96 -1.73 -6.21 15.01
CA VAL A 96 -0.57 -7.06 15.36
C VAL A 96 -1.03 -8.46 15.75
N GLN A 97 -2.08 -8.59 16.55
CA GLN A 97 -2.65 -9.91 16.88
C GLN A 97 -3.18 -10.64 15.64
N LEU A 98 -3.78 -9.93 14.69
CA LEU A 98 -4.22 -10.50 13.43
C LEU A 98 -3.02 -11.00 12.62
N GLN A 99 -1.99 -10.18 12.44
CA GLN A 99 -0.77 -10.58 11.73
C GLN A 99 -0.04 -11.72 12.43
N ASP A 100 0.03 -11.73 13.75
CA ASP A 100 0.57 -12.85 14.53
C ASP A 100 -0.25 -14.12 14.31
N SER A 101 -1.58 -13.99 14.21
CA SER A 101 -2.46 -15.11 13.90
C SER A 101 -2.29 -15.60 12.47
N GLU A 102 -2.02 -14.71 11.51
CA GLU A 102 -1.71 -15.05 10.12
C GLU A 102 -0.33 -15.68 9.99
N LEU A 103 0.69 -15.15 10.66
CA LEU A 103 2.02 -15.75 10.79
C LEU A 103 1.93 -17.13 11.45
N LYS A 104 1.14 -17.25 12.51
CA LYS A 104 0.85 -18.53 13.14
C LYS A 104 0.09 -19.43 12.19
N LYS A 105 -0.90 -18.99 11.43
CA LYS A 105 -1.60 -19.83 10.43
C LYS A 105 -0.67 -20.26 9.30
N LEU A 106 0.17 -19.38 8.77
CA LEU A 106 1.18 -19.75 7.79
C LEU A 106 2.21 -20.75 8.38
N GLN A 107 2.39 -20.76 9.71
CA GLN A 107 3.19 -21.77 10.44
C GLN A 107 2.39 -22.99 10.94
N GLN A 108 1.07 -22.88 11.12
CA GLN A 108 0.16 -23.79 11.84
C GLN A 108 -1.00 -24.31 10.98
N ASP A 109 -1.13 -23.95 9.71
CA ASP A 109 -1.97 -24.67 8.74
C ASP A 109 -1.63 -26.18 8.63
N PRO A 110 -0.55 -26.72 9.26
CA PRO A 110 -0.51 -28.15 9.57
C PRO A 110 -1.31 -28.63 10.80
N ARG A 111 -1.87 -27.79 11.69
CA ARG A 111 -2.36 -28.17 13.04
C ARG A 111 -3.51 -27.29 13.61
N ARG A 112 -4.74 -27.84 13.51
CA ARG A 112 -5.89 -27.78 14.46
C ARG A 112 -7.03 -26.77 14.25
N VAL A 113 -8.14 -27.37 13.82
CA VAL A 113 -9.55 -27.10 14.10
C VAL A 113 -9.91 -27.63 15.52
N ALA A 114 -10.48 -26.82 16.44
CA ALA A 114 -11.48 -27.22 17.48
C ALA A 114 -11.69 -26.19 18.64
N ARG A 115 -12.75 -25.38 18.52
CA ARG A 115 -13.78 -24.90 19.51
C ARG A 115 -13.45 -24.17 20.85
N ALA A 116 -14.33 -23.21 21.18
CA ALA A 116 -14.52 -22.45 22.45
C ALA A 116 -16.02 -22.38 22.86
N PRO A 117 -16.38 -22.03 24.13
CA PRO A 117 -17.51 -21.09 24.42
C PRO A 117 -17.46 -20.29 25.77
N GLU A 118 -18.39 -19.32 25.98
CA GLU A 118 -18.55 -18.37 27.13
C GLU A 118 -19.87 -18.52 27.96
N LYS A 119 -19.98 -17.76 29.09
CA LYS A 119 -20.98 -17.78 30.21
C LYS A 119 -21.89 -16.52 30.28
N GLU A 120 -22.97 -16.56 31.10
CA GLU A 120 -23.90 -15.44 31.43
C GLU A 120 -23.92 -15.01 32.94
N ALA A 121 -24.59 -13.87 33.23
CA ALA A 121 -24.59 -13.01 34.44
C ALA A 121 -25.89 -13.02 35.30
N LEU A 122 -25.93 -12.24 36.42
CA LEU A 122 -27.10 -12.04 37.32
C LEU A 122 -27.02 -10.71 38.15
N GLU A 123 -28.16 -10.15 38.62
CA GLU A 123 -28.33 -8.94 39.49
C GLU A 123 -29.42 -9.11 40.62
N PHE A 124 -29.53 -8.16 41.59
CA PHE A 124 -30.43 -8.09 42.79
C PHE A 124 -30.94 -6.64 43.11
N PRO A 125 -31.98 -6.42 43.97
CA PRO A 125 -32.21 -5.13 44.71
C PRO A 125 -32.84 -5.16 46.15
N SER A 126 -33.11 -3.97 46.78
CA SER A 126 -33.52 -3.61 48.20
C SER A 126 -34.38 -2.27 48.24
N PRO A 127 -34.67 -1.48 49.34
CA PRO A 127 -35.56 -1.51 50.57
C PRO A 127 -36.57 -0.28 50.74
N GLN A 128 -37.12 0.06 51.94
CA GLN A 128 -38.26 1.02 52.20
C GLN A 128 -38.08 2.08 53.37
N ASN A 129 -38.82 3.22 53.34
CA ASN A 129 -38.68 4.47 54.17
C ASN A 129 -40.03 5.17 54.55
N GLN A 130 -40.12 5.98 55.63
CA GLN A 130 -41.28 6.88 55.88
C GLN A 130 -41.04 8.22 56.64
N THR A 131 -39.91 8.43 57.33
CA THR A 131 -39.56 9.76 57.95
C THR A 131 -39.27 10.86 56.92
N GLN A 132 -39.36 10.52 55.64
CA GLN A 132 -39.04 11.36 54.49
C GLN A 132 -40.06 12.49 54.29
N MET A 133 -41.33 12.25 54.57
CA MET A 133 -42.44 12.96 53.95
C MET A 133 -42.46 14.49 54.16
N GLN A 134 -42.02 14.98 55.32
CA GLN A 134 -42.03 16.42 55.61
C GLN A 134 -40.76 17.15 55.12
N ALA A 135 -39.61 16.46 55.09
CA ALA A 135 -38.44 16.95 54.38
C ALA A 135 -38.66 16.97 52.86
N LEU A 136 -39.58 16.15 52.35
CA LEU A 136 -39.95 16.14 50.94
C LEU A 136 -40.70 17.41 50.53
N ASP A 137 -41.61 17.95 51.34
CA ASP A 137 -42.44 19.10 50.92
C ASP A 137 -41.64 20.42 50.74
N ARG A 138 -40.71 20.75 51.64
CA ARG A 138 -39.81 21.91 51.44
C ARG A 138 -38.88 21.69 50.26
N ARG A 139 -38.31 20.49 50.15
CA ARG A 139 -37.49 20.10 49.00
C ARG A 139 -38.29 20.16 47.71
N LEU A 140 -39.60 19.88 47.70
CA LEU A 140 -40.43 19.93 46.50
C LEU A 140 -40.52 21.34 45.91
N VAL A 141 -40.56 22.40 46.73
CA VAL A 141 -40.58 23.79 46.25
C VAL A 141 -39.22 24.18 45.66
N GLU A 142 -38.14 23.91 46.38
CA GLU A 142 -36.77 24.12 45.89
C GLU A 142 -36.49 23.33 44.62
N VAL A 143 -37.00 22.09 44.55
CA VAL A 143 -36.94 21.23 43.37
C VAL A 143 -37.74 21.84 42.22
N ARG A 144 -38.92 22.43 42.45
CA ARG A 144 -39.70 23.09 41.39
C ARG A 144 -38.98 24.30 40.82
N GLU A 145 -38.41 25.16 41.66
CA GLU A 145 -37.65 26.34 41.21
C GLU A 145 -36.37 25.92 40.49
N ALA A 146 -35.61 24.97 41.05
CA ALA A 146 -34.45 24.37 40.39
C ALA A 146 -34.84 23.74 39.05
N LEU A 147 -35.98 23.05 38.97
CA LEU A 147 -36.50 22.47 37.72
C LEU A 147 -36.81 23.54 36.67
N THR A 148 -37.36 24.70 37.07
CA THR A 148 -37.56 25.81 36.12
C THR A 148 -36.25 26.42 35.62
N GLN A 149 -35.24 26.56 36.48
CA GLN A 149 -33.91 27.03 36.07
C GLN A 149 -33.20 26.01 35.16
N VAL A 150 -33.29 24.72 35.50
CA VAL A 150 -32.78 23.62 34.66
C VAL A 150 -33.46 23.64 33.30
N ARG A 151 -34.79 23.79 33.22
CA ARG A 151 -35.50 23.88 31.94
C ARG A 151 -35.06 25.07 31.07
N ARG A 152 -34.77 26.23 31.66
CA ARG A 152 -34.25 27.39 30.92
C ARG A 152 -32.82 27.17 30.42
N LYS A 153 -31.94 26.59 31.25
CA LYS A 153 -30.57 26.24 30.85
C LYS A 153 -30.56 25.16 29.77
N GLN A 154 -31.44 24.17 29.89
CA GLN A 154 -31.63 23.12 28.90
C GLN A 154 -32.04 23.73 27.55
N ALA A 155 -33.00 24.66 27.52
CA ALA A 155 -33.43 25.30 26.28
C ALA A 155 -32.30 26.11 25.59
N LEU A 156 -31.46 26.81 26.37
CA LEU A 156 -30.29 27.52 25.84
C LEU A 156 -29.22 26.56 25.31
N GLN A 157 -28.91 25.50 26.05
CA GLN A 157 -27.98 24.47 25.59
C GLN A 157 -28.51 23.75 24.35
N ASP A 158 -29.82 23.53 24.26
CA ASP A 158 -30.43 22.90 23.10
C ASP A 158 -30.40 23.82 21.87
N SER A 159 -30.52 25.15 22.03
CA SER A 159 -30.29 26.08 20.91
C SER A 159 -28.83 26.14 20.48
N GLU A 160 -27.89 26.22 21.42
CA GLU A 160 -26.45 26.21 21.11
C GLU A 160 -26.04 24.91 20.42
N ARG A 161 -26.54 23.76 20.89
CA ARG A 161 -26.33 22.46 20.24
C ARG A 161 -26.84 22.47 18.80
N LYS A 162 -28.05 22.96 18.56
CA LYS A 162 -28.62 23.05 17.21
C LYS A 162 -27.80 23.98 16.31
N ASP A 163 -27.33 25.11 16.83
CA ASP A 163 -26.50 26.05 16.05
C ASP A 163 -25.15 25.40 15.69
N THR A 164 -24.50 24.71 16.63
CA THR A 164 -23.26 23.96 16.35
C THR A 164 -23.46 22.80 15.40
N GLU A 165 -24.60 22.10 15.48
CA GLU A 165 -24.97 21.01 14.59
C GLU A 165 -25.22 21.52 13.17
N GLN A 166 -25.88 22.68 13.02
CA GLN A 166 -26.07 23.34 11.73
C GLN A 166 -24.74 23.78 11.13
N GLU A 167 -23.86 24.39 11.91
CA GLU A 167 -22.54 24.79 11.43
C GLU A 167 -21.69 23.57 11.02
N ALA A 168 -21.72 22.49 11.81
CA ALA A 168 -21.07 21.23 11.45
C ALA A 168 -21.66 20.64 10.17
N SER A 169 -22.99 20.70 10.00
CA SER A 169 -23.68 20.22 8.79
C SER A 169 -23.29 21.01 7.54
N LEU A 170 -23.16 22.34 7.65
CA LEU A 170 -22.67 23.20 6.56
C LEU A 170 -21.23 22.88 6.20
N ARG A 171 -20.34 22.73 7.18
CA ARG A 171 -18.94 22.36 6.95
C ARG A 171 -18.81 20.97 6.31
N LEU A 172 -19.65 20.01 6.73
CA LEU A 172 -19.70 18.69 6.10
C LEU A 172 -20.19 18.76 4.65
N ALA A 173 -21.19 19.58 4.35
CA ALA A 173 -21.67 19.78 2.99
C ALA A 173 -20.59 20.43 2.09
N GLU A 174 -19.86 21.42 2.60
CA GLU A 174 -18.72 22.03 1.89
C GLU A 174 -17.60 21.01 1.60
N LEU A 175 -17.25 20.18 2.58
CA LEU A 175 -16.24 19.13 2.41
C LEU A 175 -16.72 18.05 1.43
N ALA A 176 -17.99 17.66 1.49
CA ALA A 176 -18.57 16.72 0.54
C ALA A 176 -18.50 17.25 -0.90
N GLY A 177 -18.87 18.51 -1.13
CA GLY A 177 -18.76 19.12 -2.46
C GLY A 177 -17.32 19.21 -2.99
N ARG A 178 -16.35 19.50 -2.10
CA ARG A 178 -14.92 19.46 -2.49
C ARG A 178 -14.44 18.06 -2.81
N LEU A 179 -14.91 17.05 -2.07
CA LEU A 179 -14.58 15.65 -2.32
C LEU A 179 -15.12 15.20 -3.69
N GLU A 180 -16.38 15.52 -4.00
CA GLU A 180 -17.00 15.21 -5.29
C GLU A 180 -16.25 15.89 -6.46
N GLN A 181 -15.84 17.15 -6.28
CA GLN A 181 -15.07 17.86 -7.29
C GLN A 181 -13.69 17.23 -7.52
N GLU A 182 -13.06 16.77 -6.44
CA GLU A 182 -11.76 16.10 -6.50
C GLU A 182 -11.88 14.72 -7.17
N GLU A 183 -12.92 13.95 -6.84
CA GLU A 183 -13.27 12.70 -7.51
C GLU A 183 -13.48 12.90 -9.02
N GLN A 184 -14.29 13.87 -9.43
CA GLN A 184 -14.49 14.20 -10.85
C GLN A 184 -13.17 14.60 -11.55
N SER A 185 -12.29 15.33 -10.85
CA SER A 185 -10.98 15.71 -11.41
C SER A 185 -10.06 14.49 -11.59
N ARG A 186 -10.10 13.54 -10.64
CA ARG A 186 -9.37 12.27 -10.72
C ARG A 186 -9.91 11.41 -11.85
N GLU A 187 -11.23 11.27 -11.97
CA GLU A 187 -11.86 10.53 -13.06
C GLU A 187 -11.51 11.10 -14.43
N ALA A 188 -11.50 12.43 -14.57
CA ALA A 188 -11.08 13.10 -15.80
C ALA A 188 -9.60 12.82 -16.13
N ALA A 189 -8.72 12.88 -15.13
CA ALA A 189 -7.29 12.56 -15.30
C ALA A 189 -7.07 11.09 -15.68
N CYS A 190 -7.75 10.16 -14.99
CA CYS A 190 -7.71 8.72 -15.29
C CYS A 190 -8.23 8.44 -16.70
N SER A 191 -9.35 9.04 -17.09
CA SER A 191 -9.91 8.91 -18.44
C SER A 191 -8.96 9.46 -19.51
N GLY A 192 -8.27 10.56 -19.22
CA GLY A 192 -7.25 11.14 -20.10
C GLY A 192 -6.04 10.21 -20.26
N LEU A 193 -5.55 9.64 -19.16
CA LEU A 193 -4.45 8.67 -19.19
C LEU A 193 -4.85 7.40 -19.96
N GLN A 194 -6.03 6.85 -19.71
CA GLN A 194 -6.55 5.68 -20.42
C GLN A 194 -6.59 5.93 -21.93
N LYS A 195 -7.14 7.07 -22.38
CA LYS A 195 -7.14 7.43 -23.81
C LYS A 195 -5.74 7.53 -24.39
N SER A 196 -4.80 8.15 -23.66
CA SER A 196 -3.41 8.24 -24.12
C SER A 196 -2.73 6.86 -24.23
N GLN A 197 -3.07 5.94 -23.32
CA GLN A 197 -2.59 4.56 -23.35
C GLN A 197 -3.19 3.79 -24.54
N GLU A 198 -4.49 3.94 -24.79
CA GLU A 198 -5.17 3.38 -25.95
C GLU A 198 -4.56 3.91 -27.26
N GLU A 199 -4.32 5.22 -27.37
CA GLU A 199 -3.64 5.80 -28.54
C GLU A 199 -2.21 5.27 -28.71
N ALA A 200 -1.45 5.12 -27.62
CA ALA A 200 -0.11 4.53 -27.66
C ALA A 200 -0.15 3.07 -28.12
N SER A 201 -1.14 2.29 -27.66
CA SER A 201 -1.35 0.90 -28.09
C SER A 201 -1.68 0.82 -29.58
N GLN A 202 -2.60 1.66 -30.07
CA GLN A 202 -2.95 1.72 -31.49
C GLN A 202 -1.75 2.10 -32.37
N ARG A 203 -0.90 3.03 -31.92
CA ARG A 203 0.34 3.38 -32.64
C ARG A 203 1.32 2.21 -32.69
N ALA A 204 1.46 1.47 -31.59
CA ALA A 204 2.30 0.28 -31.54
C ALA A 204 1.77 -0.81 -32.49
N ASP A 205 0.45 -1.03 -32.52
CA ASP A 205 -0.20 -1.99 -33.43
C ASP A 205 -0.01 -1.61 -34.90
N LEU A 206 -0.11 -0.32 -35.22
CA LEU A 206 0.15 0.18 -36.58
C LEU A 206 1.60 -0.04 -37.02
N GLU A 207 2.57 0.23 -36.14
CA GLU A 207 3.99 -0.04 -36.45
C GLU A 207 4.28 -1.55 -36.49
N ALA A 208 3.62 -2.37 -35.66
CA ALA A 208 3.69 -3.82 -35.75
C ALA A 208 3.14 -4.34 -37.09
N ALA A 209 1.97 -3.83 -37.53
CA ALA A 209 1.40 -4.19 -38.83
C ALA A 209 2.31 -3.77 -40.00
N LYS A 210 2.93 -2.58 -39.91
CA LYS A 210 3.86 -2.07 -40.93
C LYS A 210 5.15 -2.89 -41.00
N THR A 211 5.74 -3.22 -39.85
CA THR A 211 6.94 -4.09 -39.80
C THR A 211 6.61 -5.49 -40.28
N GLN A 212 5.46 -6.07 -39.91
CA GLN A 212 4.99 -7.34 -40.42
C GLN A 212 4.84 -7.32 -41.96
N ALA A 213 4.24 -6.27 -42.53
CA ALA A 213 4.11 -6.12 -43.97
C ALA A 213 5.46 -5.99 -44.70
N GLN A 214 6.47 -5.37 -44.07
CA GLN A 214 7.83 -5.33 -44.63
C GLN A 214 8.50 -6.70 -44.59
N VAL A 215 8.32 -7.46 -43.51
CA VAL A 215 8.86 -8.82 -43.39
C VAL A 215 8.23 -9.75 -44.42
N THR A 216 6.91 -9.69 -44.62
CA THR A 216 6.23 -10.49 -45.66
C THR A 216 6.72 -10.11 -47.06
N LYS A 217 6.82 -8.81 -47.37
CA LYS A 217 7.35 -8.35 -48.66
C LYS A 217 8.78 -8.84 -48.91
N LEU A 218 9.67 -8.75 -47.92
CA LEU A 218 11.04 -9.26 -48.04
C LEU A 218 11.06 -10.79 -48.20
N GLY A 219 10.19 -11.51 -47.48
CA GLY A 219 10.00 -12.95 -47.62
C GLY A 219 9.57 -13.35 -49.03
N GLU A 220 8.61 -12.65 -49.61
CA GLU A 220 8.16 -12.84 -51.00
C GLU A 220 9.28 -12.54 -52.00
N GLU A 221 9.97 -11.41 -51.85
CA GLU A 221 11.09 -11.04 -52.72
C GLU A 221 12.22 -12.07 -52.70
N MET A 222 12.58 -12.57 -51.51
CA MET A 222 13.60 -13.61 -51.36
C MET A 222 13.14 -14.93 -51.97
N SER A 223 11.90 -15.34 -51.73
CA SER A 223 11.30 -16.55 -52.32
C SER A 223 11.32 -16.49 -53.85
N LEU A 224 10.93 -15.35 -54.43
CA LEU A 224 11.00 -15.12 -55.87
C LEU A 224 12.45 -15.18 -56.41
N ARG A 225 13.44 -14.65 -55.67
CA ARG A 225 14.85 -14.75 -56.07
C ARG A 225 15.34 -16.20 -56.04
N PHE A 226 14.95 -16.99 -55.03
CA PHE A 226 15.29 -18.41 -54.95
C PHE A 226 14.65 -19.20 -56.11
N LEU A 227 13.35 -19.02 -56.34
CA LEU A 227 12.65 -19.68 -57.45
C LEU A 227 13.26 -19.30 -58.82
N LYS A 228 13.65 -18.04 -59.02
CA LYS A 228 14.36 -17.62 -60.24
C LYS A 228 15.72 -18.31 -60.40
N ARG A 229 16.47 -18.53 -59.30
CA ARG A 229 17.75 -19.24 -59.33
C ARG A 229 17.54 -20.73 -59.60
N GLU A 230 16.56 -21.35 -58.94
CA GLU A 230 16.19 -22.75 -59.12
C GLU A 230 15.73 -23.02 -60.56
N ALA A 231 14.84 -22.19 -61.12
CA ALA A 231 14.41 -22.31 -62.51
C ALA A 231 15.59 -22.22 -63.50
N LYS A 232 16.59 -21.37 -63.23
CA LYS A 232 17.82 -21.29 -64.03
C LYS A 232 18.64 -22.58 -63.93
N LEU A 233 18.79 -23.14 -62.72
CA LEU A 233 19.50 -24.40 -62.50
C LEU A 233 18.80 -25.58 -63.16
N CYS A 234 17.47 -25.69 -62.99
CA CYS A 234 16.66 -26.71 -63.69
C CYS A 234 16.80 -26.57 -65.20
N GLY A 235 16.75 -25.35 -65.73
CA GLY A 235 16.96 -25.09 -67.17
C GLY A 235 18.37 -25.47 -67.64
N PHE A 236 19.41 -25.22 -66.83
CA PHE A 236 20.78 -25.66 -67.11
C PHE A 236 20.89 -27.18 -67.13
N LEU A 237 20.34 -27.85 -66.10
CA LEU A 237 20.32 -29.31 -66.00
C LEU A 237 19.60 -29.93 -67.20
N GLN A 238 18.41 -29.44 -67.57
CA GLN A 238 17.66 -29.92 -68.73
C GLN A 238 18.47 -29.80 -70.03
N LYS A 239 19.15 -28.66 -70.25
CA LYS A 239 20.04 -28.48 -71.41
C LYS A 239 21.21 -29.46 -71.40
N SER A 240 21.83 -29.70 -70.25
CA SER A 240 22.93 -30.67 -70.13
C SER A 240 22.48 -32.11 -70.38
N PHE A 241 21.30 -32.51 -69.87
CA PHE A 241 20.73 -33.84 -70.12
C PHE A 241 20.43 -34.05 -71.60
N LEU A 242 19.80 -33.07 -72.25
CA LEU A 242 19.55 -33.13 -73.69
C LEU A 242 20.84 -33.19 -74.53
N ALA A 243 21.89 -32.47 -74.12
CA ALA A 243 23.19 -32.54 -74.79
C ALA A 243 23.85 -33.92 -74.62
N LEU A 244 23.76 -34.50 -73.41
CA LEU A 244 24.24 -35.85 -73.11
C LEU A 244 23.47 -36.90 -73.93
N GLU A 245 22.14 -36.81 -74.00
CA GLU A 245 21.30 -37.73 -74.78
C GLU A 245 21.66 -37.68 -76.27
N LYS A 246 21.86 -36.49 -76.84
CA LYS A 246 22.33 -36.35 -78.23
C LYS A 246 23.69 -37.02 -78.44
N ARG A 247 24.64 -36.80 -77.53
CA ARG A 247 25.97 -37.45 -77.60
C ARG A 247 25.86 -38.96 -77.50
N MET A 248 25.00 -39.47 -76.61
CA MET A 248 24.73 -40.90 -76.46
C MET A 248 24.18 -41.50 -77.76
N LYS A 249 23.15 -40.88 -78.36
CA LYS A 249 22.58 -41.33 -79.65
C LYS A 249 23.61 -41.33 -80.78
N VAL A 250 24.47 -40.31 -80.85
CA VAL A 250 25.57 -40.27 -81.83
C VAL A 250 26.54 -41.44 -81.59
N SER A 251 26.95 -41.68 -80.34
CA SER A 251 27.85 -42.78 -80.00
C SER A 251 27.24 -44.16 -80.29
N GLU A 252 25.95 -44.35 -80.00
CA GLU A 252 25.22 -45.58 -80.30
C GLU A 252 25.11 -45.80 -81.81
N SER A 253 24.79 -44.75 -82.58
CA SER A 253 24.74 -44.84 -84.04
C SER A 253 26.11 -45.17 -84.65
N ALA A 254 27.20 -44.64 -84.10
CA ALA A 254 28.56 -44.94 -84.52
C ALA A 254 28.92 -46.40 -84.21
N ARG A 255 28.57 -46.89 -83.01
CA ARG A 255 28.74 -48.31 -82.63
C ARG A 255 27.97 -49.23 -83.56
N LEU A 256 26.68 -48.95 -83.81
CA LEU A 256 25.84 -49.78 -84.70
C LEU A 256 26.37 -49.82 -86.13
N LYS A 257 26.91 -48.71 -86.65
CA LYS A 257 27.57 -48.68 -87.97
C LYS A 257 28.83 -49.56 -87.99
N ALA A 258 29.66 -49.49 -86.95
CA ALA A 258 30.85 -50.34 -86.84
C ALA A 258 30.47 -51.82 -86.73
N GLU A 259 29.47 -52.15 -85.91
CA GLU A 259 28.93 -53.52 -85.81
C GLU A 259 28.34 -54.01 -87.14
N GLY A 260 27.64 -53.14 -87.87
CA GLY A 260 27.12 -53.43 -89.21
C GLY A 260 28.24 -53.74 -90.21
N GLY A 261 29.27 -52.90 -90.27
CA GLY A 261 30.45 -53.13 -91.12
C GLY A 261 31.16 -54.45 -90.81
N LEU A 262 31.32 -54.79 -89.53
CA LEU A 262 31.88 -56.08 -89.11
C LEU A 262 31.02 -57.27 -89.57
N ARG A 263 29.69 -57.15 -89.54
CA ARG A 263 28.79 -58.19 -90.06
C ARG A 263 28.92 -58.35 -91.56
N GLU A 264 28.95 -57.25 -92.31
CA GLU A 264 29.14 -57.26 -93.76
C GLU A 264 30.49 -57.87 -94.17
N GLU A 265 31.56 -57.57 -93.43
CA GLU A 265 32.87 -58.20 -93.59
C GLU A 265 32.81 -59.71 -93.34
N LEU A 266 32.15 -60.15 -92.27
CA LEU A 266 31.97 -61.56 -91.95
C LEU A 266 31.15 -62.29 -93.00
N ASP A 267 30.05 -61.69 -93.47
CA ASP A 267 29.21 -62.25 -94.53
C ASP A 267 29.97 -62.36 -95.85
N SER A 268 30.81 -61.37 -96.17
CA SER A 268 31.65 -61.39 -97.36
C SER A 268 32.72 -62.48 -97.28
N ARG A 269 33.36 -62.65 -96.12
CA ARG A 269 34.29 -63.77 -95.87
C ARG A 269 33.58 -65.13 -95.94
N TRP A 270 32.37 -65.23 -95.39
CA TRP A 270 31.57 -66.46 -95.44
C TRP A 270 31.16 -66.82 -96.87
N ARG A 271 30.69 -65.84 -97.66
CA ARG A 271 30.41 -66.04 -99.10
C ARG A 271 31.66 -66.50 -99.85
N GLY A 272 32.81 -65.86 -99.64
CA GLY A 272 34.06 -66.30 -100.26
C GLY A 272 34.45 -67.73 -99.86
N LEU A 273 34.25 -68.13 -98.59
CA LEU A 273 34.45 -69.52 -98.15
C LEU A 273 33.46 -70.50 -98.82
N GLN A 274 32.21 -70.07 -99.02
CA GLN A 274 31.20 -70.87 -99.70
C GLN A 274 31.54 -71.05 -101.19
N GLU A 275 31.95 -70.00 -101.89
CA GLU A 275 32.44 -70.06 -103.26
C GLU A 275 33.62 -71.03 -103.38
N LEU A 276 34.61 -70.92 -102.49
CA LEU A 276 35.73 -71.86 -102.42
C LEU A 276 35.28 -73.32 -102.14
N ALA A 277 34.25 -73.52 -101.31
CA ALA A 277 33.69 -74.84 -101.05
C ALA A 277 32.94 -75.39 -102.28
N GLU A 278 32.20 -74.55 -103.01
CA GLU A 278 31.54 -74.91 -104.26
C GLU A 278 32.56 -75.23 -105.36
N GLU A 279 33.63 -74.45 -105.49
CA GLU A 279 34.77 -74.74 -106.38
C GLU A 279 35.40 -76.10 -106.05
N ARG A 280 35.58 -76.42 -104.77
CA ARG A 280 36.05 -77.75 -104.32
C ARG A 280 35.06 -78.85 -104.66
N VAL A 281 33.75 -78.66 -104.50
CA VAL A 281 32.73 -79.64 -104.89
C VAL A 281 32.72 -79.85 -106.40
N ARG A 282 32.87 -78.80 -107.22
CA ARG A 282 33.02 -78.92 -108.68
C ARG A 282 34.29 -79.67 -109.05
N ALA A 283 35.41 -79.38 -108.39
CA ALA A 283 36.66 -80.12 -108.55
C ALA A 283 36.51 -81.60 -108.13
N LEU A 284 35.71 -81.89 -107.09
CA LEU A 284 35.39 -83.25 -106.65
C LEU A 284 34.42 -83.96 -107.58
N GLN A 285 33.45 -83.29 -108.19
CA GLN A 285 32.59 -83.84 -109.23
C GLN A 285 33.40 -84.22 -110.48
N GLY A 286 34.39 -83.39 -110.86
CA GLY A 286 35.40 -83.74 -111.86
C GLY A 286 36.32 -84.90 -111.44
N GLN A 287 36.43 -85.21 -110.14
CA GLN A 287 37.14 -86.38 -109.61
C GLN A 287 36.23 -87.60 -109.37
N HIS A 288 34.91 -87.44 -109.31
CA HIS A 288 33.94 -88.50 -109.05
C HIS A 288 33.63 -89.35 -110.29
N GLU A 289 33.98 -88.87 -111.48
CA GLU A 289 34.18 -89.70 -112.69
C GLU A 289 35.45 -90.56 -112.59
N VAL A 290 36.43 -90.16 -111.78
CA VAL A 290 37.76 -90.81 -111.68
C VAL A 290 37.83 -91.85 -110.55
N ARG A 291 36.78 -92.02 -109.72
CA ARG A 291 36.88 -92.82 -108.48
C ARG A 291 35.69 -93.76 -108.24
N SER A 292 35.43 -94.68 -109.16
CA SER A 292 34.74 -95.94 -108.85
C SER A 292 35.76 -97.02 -108.47
N ARG A 293 35.96 -97.28 -107.16
CA ARG A 293 36.20 -98.61 -106.54
C ARG A 293 36.53 -98.52 -105.04
N GLY A 294 35.77 -99.26 -104.22
CA GLY A 294 36.21 -99.85 -102.96
C GLY A 294 35.42 -99.46 -101.68
N ALA A 295 34.85 -100.45 -100.97
CA ALA A 295 33.85 -100.33 -99.89
C ALA A 295 34.17 -101.13 -98.60
N GLY A 296 33.43 -100.82 -97.50
CA GLY A 296 32.99 -101.70 -96.37
C GLY A 296 33.64 -101.49 -94.97
N ALA A 297 33.08 -101.78 -93.78
CA ALA A 297 31.75 -101.99 -93.15
C ALA A 297 31.93 -102.31 -91.62
N GLY A 298 30.90 -102.15 -90.73
CA GLY A 298 30.76 -102.91 -89.43
C GLY A 298 30.37 -102.15 -88.14
N GLY A 299 29.43 -102.68 -87.31
CA GLY A 299 28.91 -102.06 -86.06
C GLY A 299 28.47 -103.02 -84.92
N GLY A 300 28.54 -102.55 -83.66
CA GLY A 300 28.25 -103.31 -82.42
C GLY A 300 28.16 -102.48 -81.10
N ARG A 301 27.69 -101.22 -81.16
CA ARG A 301 27.84 -100.20 -80.08
C ARG A 301 26.54 -99.74 -79.39
N GLN A 302 25.40 -100.41 -79.61
CA GLN A 302 24.06 -99.85 -79.33
C GLN A 302 23.41 -100.26 -77.98
N GLU A 303 23.72 -101.41 -77.39
CA GLU A 303 23.03 -101.90 -76.18
C GLU A 303 23.56 -101.31 -74.86
N ALA A 304 24.89 -101.13 -74.76
CA ALA A 304 25.50 -100.38 -73.65
C ALA A 304 24.96 -98.94 -73.54
N ARG A 305 24.41 -98.42 -74.65
CA ARG A 305 23.83 -97.09 -74.74
C ARG A 305 22.50 -96.97 -73.98
N ARG A 306 21.67 -98.02 -73.92
CA ARG A 306 20.32 -97.97 -73.32
C ARG A 306 20.31 -97.96 -71.78
N LEU A 307 21.15 -98.77 -71.13
CA LEU A 307 21.27 -98.75 -69.66
C LEU A 307 21.90 -97.45 -69.16
N LEU A 308 22.86 -96.90 -69.92
CA LEU A 308 23.40 -95.55 -69.70
C LEU A 308 22.34 -94.45 -69.88
N GLU A 309 21.30 -94.68 -70.69
CA GLU A 309 20.21 -93.73 -70.86
C GLU A 309 19.22 -93.75 -69.69
N GLN A 310 19.01 -94.89 -69.02
CA GLN A 310 18.06 -95.01 -67.91
C GLN A 310 18.59 -94.43 -66.59
N CYS A 311 19.91 -94.50 -66.34
CA CYS A 311 20.55 -93.88 -65.17
C CYS A 311 20.60 -92.34 -65.25
N ARG A 312 20.52 -91.75 -66.46
CA ARG A 312 20.57 -90.29 -66.65
C ARG A 312 19.38 -89.53 -66.04
N GLY A 313 18.22 -90.16 -65.91
CA GLY A 313 17.02 -89.57 -65.32
C GLY A 313 17.15 -89.29 -63.81
N PRO A 314 17.41 -90.31 -62.97
CA PRO A 314 17.64 -90.13 -61.54
C PRO A 314 18.90 -89.30 -61.24
N ASP A 315 19.97 -89.44 -62.03
CA ASP A 315 21.15 -88.57 -61.90
C ASP A 315 20.78 -87.09 -62.13
N GLY A 316 19.92 -86.82 -63.13
CA GLY A 316 19.35 -85.50 -63.36
C GLY A 316 18.55 -84.97 -62.17
N ALA A 317 17.70 -85.80 -61.56
CA ALA A 317 16.89 -85.42 -60.39
C ALA A 317 17.74 -85.13 -59.15
N VAL A 318 18.77 -85.95 -58.88
CA VAL A 318 19.71 -85.74 -57.78
C VAL A 318 20.50 -84.44 -57.97
N VAL A 319 20.92 -84.13 -59.21
CA VAL A 319 21.58 -82.85 -59.52
C VAL A 319 20.64 -81.67 -59.27
N GLN A 320 19.36 -81.76 -59.62
CA GLN A 320 18.38 -80.70 -59.36
C GLN A 320 18.09 -80.53 -57.87
N LEU A 321 17.91 -81.61 -57.12
CA LEU A 321 17.76 -81.59 -55.65
C LEU A 321 19.00 -80.97 -54.97
N THR A 322 20.20 -81.33 -55.41
CA THR A 322 21.44 -80.76 -54.86
C THR A 322 21.55 -79.27 -55.17
N LYS A 323 21.13 -78.82 -56.36
CA LYS A 323 21.04 -77.39 -56.69
C LYS A 323 20.03 -76.66 -55.80
N PHE A 324 18.84 -77.22 -55.61
CA PHE A 324 17.79 -76.64 -54.78
C PHE A 324 18.21 -76.55 -53.31
N VAL A 325 18.81 -77.59 -52.74
CA VAL A 325 19.32 -77.59 -51.36
C VAL A 325 20.41 -76.54 -51.18
N ARG A 326 21.36 -76.42 -52.12
CA ARG A 326 22.39 -75.36 -52.09
C ARG A 326 21.77 -73.96 -52.18
N GLN A 327 20.77 -73.78 -53.04
CA GLN A 327 20.05 -72.50 -53.17
C GLN A 327 19.27 -72.16 -51.89
N ASN A 328 18.61 -73.14 -51.27
CA ASN A 328 17.92 -72.98 -50.00
C ASN A 328 18.86 -72.72 -48.83
N GLN A 329 20.03 -73.34 -48.82
CA GLN A 329 21.04 -73.07 -47.80
C GLN A 329 21.50 -71.61 -47.91
N VAL A 330 21.79 -71.13 -49.13
CA VAL A 330 22.17 -69.73 -49.36
C VAL A 330 21.02 -68.76 -49.04
N SER A 331 19.77 -69.08 -49.38
CA SER A 331 18.62 -68.22 -49.05
C SER A 331 18.36 -68.17 -47.55
N LEU A 332 18.43 -69.30 -46.84
CA LEU A 332 18.28 -69.37 -45.39
C LEU A 332 19.39 -68.60 -44.69
N SER A 333 20.65 -68.76 -45.11
CA SER A 333 21.76 -67.97 -44.55
C SER A 333 21.57 -66.47 -44.77
N ARG A 334 21.01 -66.05 -45.91
CA ARG A 334 20.68 -64.64 -46.17
C ARG A 334 19.54 -64.14 -45.27
N ILE A 335 18.49 -64.93 -45.07
CA ILE A 335 17.35 -64.57 -44.20
C ILE A 335 17.80 -64.47 -42.75
N LEU A 336 18.56 -65.45 -42.24
CA LEU A 336 19.07 -65.43 -40.87
C LEU A 336 19.98 -64.22 -40.62
N LEU A 337 20.82 -63.86 -41.59
CA LEU A 337 21.66 -62.66 -41.50
C LEU A 337 20.82 -61.37 -41.52
N ALA A 338 19.76 -61.31 -42.33
CA ALA A 338 18.86 -60.17 -42.39
C ALA A 338 18.08 -60.01 -41.08
N GLU A 339 17.56 -61.11 -40.53
CA GLU A 339 16.90 -61.17 -39.22
C GLU A 339 17.84 -60.72 -38.09
N GLN A 340 19.09 -61.20 -38.09
CA GLN A 340 20.07 -60.78 -37.10
C GLN A 340 20.33 -59.27 -37.17
N LYS A 341 20.58 -58.73 -38.38
CA LYS A 341 20.75 -57.28 -38.58
C LYS A 341 19.51 -56.48 -38.15
N ALA A 342 18.31 -56.99 -38.41
CA ALA A 342 17.07 -56.33 -37.98
C ALA A 342 16.94 -56.29 -36.46
N ARG A 343 17.30 -57.39 -35.77
CA ARG A 343 17.34 -57.45 -34.30
C ARG A 343 18.38 -56.53 -33.71
N ASP A 344 19.57 -56.45 -34.31
CA ASP A 344 20.62 -55.53 -33.87
C ASP A 344 20.16 -54.06 -33.99
N VAL A 345 19.55 -53.69 -35.12
CA VAL A 345 18.98 -52.35 -35.31
C VAL A 345 17.84 -52.07 -34.32
N GLN A 346 16.96 -53.06 -34.09
CA GLN A 346 15.89 -52.92 -33.10
C GLN A 346 16.45 -52.71 -31.68
N GLY A 347 17.47 -53.49 -31.28
CA GLY A 347 18.15 -53.34 -30.00
C GLY A 347 18.74 -51.93 -29.84
N HIS A 348 19.45 -51.42 -30.85
CA HIS A 348 19.99 -50.06 -30.82
C HIS A 348 18.92 -48.96 -30.74
N LEU A 349 17.77 -49.15 -31.41
CA LEU A 349 16.64 -48.22 -31.30
C LEU A 349 16.01 -48.26 -29.90
N GLU A 350 15.86 -49.43 -29.31
CA GLU A 350 15.35 -49.60 -27.94
C GLU A 350 16.31 -49.00 -26.91
N GLU A 351 17.62 -49.21 -27.06
CA GLU A 351 18.67 -48.57 -26.24
C GLU A 351 18.64 -47.04 -26.36
N SER A 352 18.50 -46.52 -27.59
CA SER A 352 18.41 -45.08 -27.83
C SER A 352 17.15 -44.49 -27.19
N ARG A 353 16.00 -45.15 -27.33
CA ARG A 353 14.74 -44.74 -26.67
C ARG A 353 14.83 -44.78 -25.15
N ALA A 354 15.45 -45.82 -24.59
CA ALA A 354 15.66 -45.92 -23.14
C ALA A 354 16.58 -44.81 -22.63
N ALA A 355 17.64 -44.47 -23.40
CA ALA A 355 18.52 -43.35 -23.08
C ALA A 355 17.80 -42.01 -23.15
N GLU A 356 17.01 -41.76 -24.19
CA GLU A 356 16.17 -40.55 -24.34
C GLU A 356 15.18 -40.41 -23.18
N LEU A 357 14.44 -41.48 -22.83
CA LEU A 357 13.53 -41.48 -21.70
C LEU A 357 14.26 -41.24 -20.37
N ALA A 358 15.44 -41.82 -20.17
CA ALA A 358 16.25 -41.58 -18.98
C ALA A 358 16.76 -40.14 -18.90
N THR A 359 17.05 -39.50 -20.03
CA THR A 359 17.38 -38.06 -20.07
C THR A 359 16.17 -37.19 -19.78
N CYS A 360 15.01 -37.46 -20.40
CA CYS A 360 13.77 -36.72 -20.15
C CYS A 360 13.34 -36.81 -18.68
N LEU A 361 13.29 -38.01 -18.10
CA LEU A 361 12.93 -38.18 -16.68
C LEU A 361 13.91 -37.46 -15.75
N ARG A 362 15.20 -37.41 -16.09
CA ARG A 362 16.21 -36.68 -15.31
C ARG A 362 16.00 -35.17 -15.39
N GLU A 363 15.63 -34.66 -16.56
CA GLU A 363 15.31 -33.24 -16.76
C GLU A 363 14.02 -32.88 -16.03
N ASP A 364 12.98 -33.70 -16.11
CA ASP A 364 11.71 -33.53 -15.39
C ASP A 364 11.93 -33.51 -13.87
N LEU A 365 12.73 -34.45 -13.34
CA LEU A 365 13.07 -34.49 -11.92
C LEU A 365 13.82 -33.23 -11.47
N LYS A 366 14.75 -32.73 -12.28
CA LYS A 366 15.44 -31.46 -12.00
C LYS A 366 14.48 -30.28 -12.05
N ALA A 367 13.55 -30.26 -13.01
CA ALA A 367 12.54 -29.20 -13.11
C ALA A 367 11.63 -29.19 -11.88
N VAL A 368 11.17 -30.36 -11.42
CA VAL A 368 10.35 -30.48 -10.20
C VAL A 368 11.14 -30.06 -8.95
N GLN A 369 12.41 -30.44 -8.85
CA GLN A 369 13.27 -30.00 -7.74
C GLN A 369 13.42 -28.48 -7.72
N LEU A 370 13.73 -27.86 -8.86
CA LEU A 370 13.84 -26.41 -8.98
C LEU A 370 12.50 -25.70 -8.69
N ALA A 371 11.38 -26.23 -9.15
CA ALA A 371 10.05 -25.70 -8.83
C ALA A 371 9.77 -25.79 -7.32
N GLY A 372 10.16 -26.89 -6.67
CA GLY A 372 10.08 -27.04 -5.21
C GLY A 372 10.95 -26.05 -4.46
N GLU A 373 12.19 -25.83 -4.90
CA GLU A 373 13.07 -24.80 -4.32
C GLU A 373 12.52 -23.39 -4.49
N LEU A 374 11.95 -23.07 -5.65
CA LEU A 374 11.32 -21.77 -5.91
C LEU A 374 10.09 -21.56 -5.03
N ALA A 375 9.19 -22.54 -4.96
CA ALA A 375 8.02 -22.46 -4.08
C ALA A 375 8.43 -22.30 -2.60
N GLN A 376 9.50 -22.99 -2.16
CA GLN A 376 10.05 -22.77 -0.83
C GLN A 376 10.58 -21.35 -0.67
N ARG A 377 11.37 -20.82 -1.61
CA ARG A 377 11.89 -19.45 -1.55
C ARG A 377 10.76 -18.41 -1.50
N GLU A 378 9.69 -18.62 -2.26
CA GLU A 378 8.51 -17.75 -2.25
C GLU A 378 7.80 -17.78 -0.89
N VAL A 379 7.59 -18.95 -0.30
CA VAL A 379 7.00 -19.08 1.05
C VAL A 379 7.90 -18.42 2.11
N HIS A 380 9.22 -18.62 2.03
CA HIS A 380 10.16 -17.97 2.96
C HIS A 380 10.16 -16.45 2.78
N GLY A 381 10.18 -15.94 1.56
CA GLY A 381 10.09 -14.51 1.28
C GLY A 381 8.77 -13.90 1.75
N ALA A 382 7.65 -14.60 1.59
CA ALA A 382 6.36 -14.16 2.12
C ALA A 382 6.34 -14.11 3.67
N LEU A 383 6.95 -15.09 4.33
CA LEU A 383 7.11 -15.11 5.79
C LEU A 383 8.02 -13.97 6.29
N GLU A 384 9.13 -13.70 5.60
CA GLU A 384 10.04 -12.59 5.91
C GLU A 384 9.32 -11.25 5.78
N LEU A 385 8.63 -11.01 4.67
CA LEU A 385 7.86 -9.79 4.47
C LEU A 385 6.77 -9.59 5.53
N GLN A 386 6.09 -10.66 5.95
CA GLN A 386 5.10 -10.56 7.03
C GLN A 386 5.75 -10.25 8.38
N ARG A 387 6.93 -10.83 8.68
CA ARG A 387 7.69 -10.48 9.88
C ARG A 387 8.13 -9.03 9.89
N GLU A 388 8.58 -8.50 8.75
CA GLU A 388 8.95 -7.08 8.63
C GLU A 388 7.74 -6.16 8.89
N LYS A 389 6.57 -6.50 8.36
CA LYS A 389 5.32 -5.76 8.62
C LYS A 389 4.94 -5.79 10.09
N SER A 390 5.02 -6.96 10.74
CA SER A 390 4.71 -7.09 12.17
C SER A 390 5.69 -6.29 13.03
N GLN A 391 6.98 -6.35 12.73
CA GLN A 391 8.00 -5.53 13.41
C GLN A 391 7.74 -4.03 13.24
N ALA A 392 7.38 -3.57 12.04
CA ALA A 392 7.04 -2.17 11.80
C ALA A 392 5.81 -1.73 12.61
N LEU A 393 4.78 -2.59 12.69
CA LEU A 393 3.60 -2.33 13.52
C LEU A 393 3.94 -2.32 15.02
N GLU A 394 4.79 -3.22 15.51
CA GLU A 394 5.27 -3.22 16.89
C GLU A 394 6.02 -1.94 17.26
N VAL A 395 6.88 -1.44 16.35
CA VAL A 395 7.56 -0.14 16.54
C VAL A 395 6.53 0.99 16.63
N SER A 396 5.56 1.04 15.71
CA SER A 396 4.51 2.07 15.74
C SER A 396 3.63 1.99 16.99
N LEU A 397 3.39 0.78 17.51
CA LEU A 397 2.70 0.56 18.78
C LEU A 397 3.50 1.13 19.95
N ALA A 398 4.80 0.85 20.02
CA ALA A 398 5.67 1.38 21.05
C ALA A 398 5.71 2.92 21.02
N GLU A 399 5.77 3.51 19.83
CA GLU A 399 5.71 4.97 19.67
C GLU A 399 4.38 5.54 20.19
N LEU A 400 3.24 4.95 19.82
CA LEU A 400 1.93 5.40 20.32
C LEU A 400 1.78 5.19 21.83
N GLU A 401 2.30 4.11 22.39
CA GLU A 401 2.32 3.87 23.84
C GLU A 401 3.11 4.94 24.58
N THR A 402 4.25 5.38 24.02
CA THR A 402 5.01 6.51 24.59
C THR A 402 4.22 7.82 24.52
N GLN A 403 3.56 8.12 23.40
CA GLN A 403 2.73 9.32 23.27
C GLN A 403 1.54 9.34 24.24
N VAL A 404 0.87 8.19 24.43
CA VAL A 404 -0.21 8.06 25.42
C VAL A 404 0.31 8.29 26.83
N LYS A 405 1.50 7.75 27.16
CA LYS A 405 2.12 7.95 28.46
C LYS A 405 2.47 9.42 28.68
N ASP A 406 3.12 10.07 27.71
CA ASP A 406 3.52 11.47 27.81
C ASP A 406 2.29 12.40 27.98
N LEU A 407 1.20 12.13 27.25
CA LEU A 407 -0.05 12.84 27.45
C LEU A 407 -0.67 12.57 28.82
N SER A 408 -0.62 11.33 29.31
CA SER A 408 -1.11 10.97 30.65
C SER A 408 -0.34 11.72 31.75
N ASP A 409 0.98 11.81 31.63
CA ASP A 409 1.84 12.56 32.54
C ASP A 409 1.54 14.07 32.48
N HIS A 410 1.33 14.60 31.27
CA HIS A 410 0.90 15.99 31.07
C HIS A 410 -0.48 16.27 31.69
N PHE A 411 -1.43 15.34 31.56
CA PHE A 411 -2.75 15.40 32.19
C PHE A 411 -2.69 15.46 33.70
N LEU A 412 -1.86 14.60 34.30
CA LEU A 412 -1.59 14.62 35.72
C LEU A 412 -1.05 16.00 36.10
N ALA A 413 -0.03 16.50 35.40
CA ALA A 413 0.55 17.82 35.68
C ALA A 413 -0.48 18.97 35.59
N LEU A 414 -1.37 18.95 34.59
CA LEU A 414 -2.46 19.93 34.48
C LEU A 414 -3.46 19.83 35.64
N SER A 415 -3.80 18.61 36.05
CA SER A 415 -4.72 18.38 37.17
C SER A 415 -4.14 18.91 38.48
N TRP A 416 -2.87 18.60 38.76
CA TRP A 416 -2.14 19.16 39.91
C TRP A 416 -2.10 20.70 39.89
N ARG A 417 -1.86 21.31 38.72
CA ARG A 417 -1.88 22.78 38.57
C ARG A 417 -3.27 23.37 38.82
N LEU A 418 -4.32 22.73 38.32
CA LEU A 418 -5.71 23.15 38.53
C LEU A 418 -6.08 23.08 40.01
N ASP A 419 -5.70 22.01 40.70
CA ASP A 419 -5.96 21.84 42.13
C ASP A 419 -5.23 22.91 42.95
N LEU A 420 -3.96 23.17 42.64
CA LEU A 420 -3.18 24.22 43.30
C LEU A 420 -3.79 25.62 43.09
N GLN A 421 -4.20 25.94 41.86
CA GLN A 421 -4.86 27.21 41.55
C GLN A 421 -6.22 27.33 42.23
N GLY A 422 -6.99 26.25 42.29
CA GLY A 422 -8.27 26.20 43.01
C GLY A 422 -8.11 26.42 44.52
N GLN A 423 -7.11 25.80 45.14
CA GLN A 423 -6.76 26.04 46.55
C GLN A 423 -6.31 27.49 46.77
N THR A 424 -5.51 28.04 45.86
CA THR A 424 -5.03 29.42 45.93
C THR A 424 -6.18 30.42 45.84
N LEU A 425 -7.09 30.24 44.88
CA LEU A 425 -8.33 31.03 44.78
C LEU A 425 -9.18 30.94 46.04
N SER A 426 -9.36 29.74 46.59
CA SER A 426 -10.14 29.54 47.82
C SER A 426 -9.53 30.28 49.00
N LEU A 427 -8.19 30.22 49.14
CA LEU A 427 -7.47 30.98 50.16
C LEU A 427 -7.65 32.50 49.96
N ARG A 428 -7.45 33.02 48.75
CA ARG A 428 -7.58 34.46 48.43
C ARG A 428 -8.99 34.97 48.67
N LEU A 429 -10.02 34.20 48.29
CA LEU A 429 -11.41 34.53 48.57
C LEU A 429 -11.69 34.57 50.08
N SER A 430 -11.12 33.63 50.86
CA SER A 430 -11.26 33.63 52.31
C SER A 430 -10.55 34.82 52.99
N GLU A 431 -9.40 35.25 52.46
CA GLU A 431 -8.68 36.43 52.91
C GLU A 431 -9.47 37.70 52.59
N ALA A 432 -9.91 37.88 51.35
CA ALA A 432 -10.72 39.03 50.93
C ALA A 432 -12.03 39.12 51.72
N LYS A 433 -12.67 37.97 52.01
CA LYS A 433 -13.86 37.91 52.87
C LYS A 433 -13.55 38.39 54.29
N ARG A 434 -12.47 37.91 54.91
CA ARG A 434 -12.05 38.35 56.26
C ARG A 434 -11.68 39.83 56.30
N GLU A 435 -11.01 40.34 55.27
CA GLU A 435 -10.67 41.77 55.16
C GLU A 435 -11.92 42.64 55.02
N TRP A 436 -12.89 42.19 54.23
CA TRP A 436 -14.17 42.86 54.07
C TRP A 436 -14.98 42.85 55.37
N GLU A 437 -15.15 41.69 56.01
CA GLU A 437 -15.83 41.56 57.32
C GLU A 437 -15.16 42.45 58.38
N GLY A 438 -13.82 42.45 58.45
CA GLY A 438 -13.08 43.32 59.36
C GLY A 438 -13.22 44.81 59.05
N SER A 439 -13.39 45.18 57.78
CA SER A 439 -13.62 46.58 57.37
C SER A 439 -15.06 47.02 57.65
N GLU A 440 -16.02 46.13 57.42
CA GLU A 440 -17.43 46.34 57.75
C GLU A 440 -17.60 46.52 59.26
N GLN A 441 -16.99 45.66 60.07
CA GLN A 441 -17.00 45.76 61.54
C GLN A 441 -16.44 47.12 62.03
N LYS A 442 -15.29 47.54 61.51
CA LYS A 442 -14.70 48.86 61.82
C LYS A 442 -15.61 50.02 61.41
N SER A 443 -16.33 49.89 60.29
CA SER A 443 -17.28 50.91 59.84
C SER A 443 -18.50 51.01 60.77
N LEU A 444 -19.02 49.87 61.24
CA LEU A 444 -20.10 49.81 62.21
C LEU A 444 -19.68 50.39 63.57
N GLU A 445 -18.48 50.05 64.05
CA GLU A 445 -17.90 50.64 65.26
C GLU A 445 -17.73 52.16 65.13
N GLY A 446 -17.28 52.63 63.95
CA GLY A 446 -17.20 54.05 63.63
C GLY A 446 -18.56 54.74 63.67
N LEU A 447 -19.60 54.11 63.11
CA LEU A 447 -20.99 54.58 63.12
C LEU A 447 -21.56 54.68 64.53
N VAL A 448 -21.36 53.65 65.36
CA VAL A 448 -21.78 53.63 66.77
C VAL A 448 -21.05 54.72 67.55
N ARG A 449 -19.75 54.94 67.28
CA ARG A 449 -19.00 56.04 67.90
C ARG A 449 -19.55 57.40 67.49
N CYS A 450 -19.78 57.64 66.20
CA CYS A 450 -20.41 58.87 65.72
C CYS A 450 -21.81 59.08 66.30
N GLN A 451 -22.59 58.01 66.48
CA GLN A 451 -23.90 58.07 67.13
C GLN A 451 -23.76 58.50 68.60
N LYS A 452 -22.82 57.92 69.36
CA LYS A 452 -22.54 58.33 70.75
C LYS A 452 -22.08 59.78 70.85
N GLU A 453 -21.22 60.22 69.94
CA GLU A 453 -20.75 61.62 69.85
C GLU A 453 -21.92 62.57 69.52
N ALA A 454 -22.76 62.21 68.56
CA ALA A 454 -23.96 62.98 68.22
C ALA A 454 -24.96 63.04 69.38
N GLU A 455 -25.20 61.93 70.08
CA GLU A 455 -26.03 61.90 71.28
C GLU A 455 -25.44 62.74 72.41
N ALA A 456 -24.12 62.72 72.61
CA ALA A 456 -23.45 63.56 73.59
C ALA A 456 -23.61 65.05 73.24
N HIS A 457 -23.41 65.43 71.98
CA HIS A 457 -23.65 66.79 71.51
C HIS A 457 -25.12 67.21 71.63
N LEU A 458 -26.06 66.33 71.31
CA LEU A 458 -27.48 66.59 71.50
C LEU A 458 -27.82 66.76 72.99
N ARG A 459 -27.24 65.96 73.89
CA ARG A 459 -27.38 66.14 75.35
C ARG A 459 -26.79 67.47 75.80
N GLU A 460 -25.60 67.84 75.33
CA GLU A 460 -24.97 69.12 75.65
C GLU A 460 -25.81 70.31 75.15
N VAL A 461 -26.33 70.26 73.92
CA VAL A 461 -27.25 71.27 73.39
C VAL A 461 -28.51 71.33 74.22
N ARG A 462 -29.06 70.18 74.63
CA ARG A 462 -30.25 70.11 75.47
C ARG A 462 -30.01 70.70 76.86
N GLU A 463 -28.89 70.41 77.50
CA GLU A 463 -28.47 71.03 78.77
C GLU A 463 -28.25 72.54 78.63
N ARG A 464 -27.68 73.02 77.53
CA ARG A 464 -27.57 74.46 77.21
C ARG A 464 -28.96 75.09 77.04
N VAL A 465 -29.90 74.39 76.42
CA VAL A 465 -31.29 74.86 76.27
C VAL A 465 -32.04 74.85 77.60
N ASP A 466 -31.86 73.83 78.43
CA ASP A 466 -32.51 73.68 79.74
C ASP A 466 -31.91 74.62 80.81
N SER A 467 -30.68 75.11 80.60
CA SER A 467 -30.04 76.13 81.43
C SER A 467 -30.38 77.58 81.03
N LEU A 468 -30.90 77.82 79.82
CA LEU A 468 -31.40 79.13 79.40
C LEU A 468 -32.53 79.67 80.32
N PRO A 469 -33.53 78.88 80.76
CA PRO A 469 -34.51 79.32 81.76
C PRO A 469 -33.90 79.77 83.10
N ARG A 470 -32.76 79.20 83.51
CA ARG A 470 -32.04 79.60 84.73
C ARG A 470 -31.23 80.88 84.51
N GLN A 471 -30.73 81.12 83.30
CA GLN A 471 -30.02 82.36 82.94
C GLN A 471 -30.97 83.54 82.65
N VAL A 472 -32.23 83.26 82.29
CA VAL A 472 -33.28 84.27 82.07
C VAL A 472 -34.03 84.64 83.37
N GLY A 473 -33.91 83.83 84.43
CA GLY A 473 -34.55 84.07 85.74
C GLY A 473 -33.86 85.10 86.64
N GLU A 474 -32.60 85.45 86.38
CA GLU A 474 -31.84 86.43 87.17
C GLU A 474 -31.12 87.42 86.25
N GLY A 475 -31.87 88.39 85.72
CA GLY A 475 -31.28 89.40 84.85
C GLY A 475 -32.30 90.36 84.28
N ARG A 476 -32.64 91.39 85.08
CA ARG A 476 -33.32 92.64 84.70
C ARG A 476 -33.30 92.95 83.20
N ALA A 477 -34.49 93.10 82.62
CA ALA A 477 -34.70 93.85 81.39
C ALA A 477 -34.06 95.25 81.50
N PRO A 478 -33.46 95.73 80.41
CA PRO A 478 -34.14 96.84 79.75
C PRO A 478 -34.14 96.79 78.21
N ARG A 479 -35.31 97.14 77.68
CA ARG A 479 -35.55 98.03 76.51
C ARG A 479 -35.02 97.60 75.13
N LEU A 480 -35.98 97.23 74.28
CA LEU A 480 -35.92 97.37 72.81
C LEU A 480 -35.75 98.84 72.40
N PRO A 481 -35.04 99.09 71.28
CA PRO A 481 -35.67 99.77 70.13
C PRO A 481 -35.20 99.18 68.77
N PRO A 482 -35.58 99.76 67.61
CA PRO A 482 -36.73 99.51 66.74
C PRO A 482 -36.38 98.70 65.44
N PRO A 483 -37.34 98.32 64.56
CA PRO A 483 -37.07 97.64 63.27
C PRO A 483 -37.01 98.62 62.07
N PRO A 484 -36.77 98.17 60.81
CA PRO A 484 -35.57 97.55 60.20
C PRO A 484 -35.00 98.45 59.04
N PRO A 485 -34.14 97.93 58.13
CA PRO A 485 -34.70 97.68 56.79
C PRO A 485 -34.23 96.38 56.13
N ARG A 486 -35.07 95.95 55.18
CA ARG A 486 -34.90 94.83 54.25
C ARG A 486 -33.57 94.91 53.49
N CYS A 487 -32.84 93.79 53.50
CA CYS A 487 -31.97 93.42 52.39
C CYS A 487 -32.35 92.02 51.91
N ALA A 488 -32.43 91.94 50.58
CA ALA A 488 -32.97 90.85 49.81
C ALA A 488 -32.14 89.56 49.90
N ALA A 489 -32.79 88.46 49.55
CA ALA A 489 -32.19 87.19 49.22
C ALA A 489 -30.97 87.34 48.29
N PRO A 490 -30.03 86.38 48.37
CA PRO A 490 -29.69 85.68 47.16
C PRO A 490 -29.99 84.19 47.27
N ALA A 491 -30.57 83.71 46.17
CA ALA A 491 -30.89 82.35 45.84
C ALA A 491 -29.80 81.35 46.24
N ALA A 492 -30.25 80.23 46.80
CA ALA A 492 -29.55 78.97 46.73
C ALA A 492 -29.20 78.68 45.26
N ARG A 493 -27.91 78.75 44.92
CA ARG A 493 -27.38 78.10 43.73
C ARG A 493 -27.08 76.66 44.09
N LEU A 494 -27.92 75.76 43.58
CA LEU A 494 -27.42 74.48 43.07
C LEU A 494 -26.33 74.79 42.03
N PRO A 495 -25.25 73.99 42.05
CA PRO A 495 -24.93 73.29 40.83
C PRO A 495 -24.76 71.79 41.07
N CYS A 496 -25.49 71.05 40.24
CA CYS A 496 -25.19 69.74 39.70
C CYS A 496 -23.74 69.26 39.92
N LEU A 497 -23.59 68.13 40.61
CA LEU A 497 -22.46 67.23 40.37
C LEU A 497 -22.91 66.19 39.35
N CYS A 498 -22.33 66.31 38.17
CA CYS A 498 -22.43 65.36 37.07
C CYS A 498 -22.12 63.93 37.53
N CYS A 499 -22.84 63.02 36.89
CA CYS A 499 -22.57 61.60 36.77
C CYS A 499 -21.08 61.25 36.72
N ARG A 500 -20.71 60.23 37.51
CA ARG A 500 -19.86 59.13 37.05
C ARG A 500 -20.53 57.83 37.45
#